data_AF-A0A453HI36-F1
#
_entry.id   AF-A0A453HI36-F1
#
_cell.length_a   1.000
_cell.length_b   1.000
_cell.length_c   1.000
_cell.angle_alpha   90.00
_cell.angle_beta   90.00
_cell.angle_gamma   90.00
#
_symmetry.space_group_name_H-M   'P 1'
#
loop_
_entity.id
_entity.type
_entity.pdbx_description
1 polymer ?
#
loop_
_entity_poly.entity_id
_entity_poly.type
_entity_poly.pdbx_seq_one_letter_code
_entity_poly.pdbx_strand_id
1 'polypeptide(L)'
;MMLRGMGFDNTTSLYVASGKIYNAEKYMTPLRELFPLLQTKETITSPEELAQFKGHSSRLAALDYTVCLRSEAFVMTQGSNFPHFLMGHRRYLYGGHAKTITPDKQKMVLLFDNPDIRSALSDCYPTCLSARRSWRRPEFRHVKSGYRHLASFHLDSQF
;
A
#
# COMPACT_ATOMS: atom_id res chain seq x y z
N MET A 1 1.17 12.98 0.67
CA MET A 1 0.62 13.56 1.92
C MET A 1 -0.22 12.57 2.75
N MET A 2 -1.03 11.67 2.16
CA MET A 2 -1.85 10.70 2.94
C MET A 2 -1.03 9.71 3.78
N LEU A 3 -0.03 9.03 3.20
CA LEU A 3 0.70 7.95 3.88
C LEU A 3 1.43 8.43 5.16
N ARG A 4 1.99 9.64 5.12
CA ARG A 4 2.57 10.31 6.28
C ARG A 4 1.53 10.59 7.37
N GLY A 5 0.32 11.00 7.00
CA GLY A 5 -0.81 11.20 7.92
C GLY A 5 -1.31 9.91 8.57
N MET A 6 -1.13 8.75 7.91
CA MET A 6 -1.43 7.43 8.48
C MET A 6 -0.36 6.94 9.46
N GLY A 7 0.75 7.68 9.61
CA GLY A 7 1.85 7.32 10.50
C GLY A 7 2.95 6.49 9.85
N PHE A 8 2.95 6.32 8.52
CA PHE A 8 4.09 5.78 7.80
C PHE A 8 5.19 6.83 7.72
N ASP A 9 6.43 6.43 7.93
CA ASP A 9 7.61 7.30 7.89
C ASP A 9 8.66 6.77 6.90
N ASN A 10 9.79 7.46 6.82
CA ASN A 10 10.90 7.09 5.92
C ASN A 10 11.61 5.78 6.32
N THR A 11 11.31 5.20 7.48
CA THR A 11 11.84 3.90 7.92
C THR A 11 10.93 2.74 7.53
N THR A 12 9.71 3.04 7.07
CA THR A 12 8.74 2.02 6.65
C THR A 12 9.07 1.53 5.25
N SER A 13 9.14 0.21 5.07
CA SER A 13 9.22 -0.40 3.74
C SER A 13 7.86 -0.34 3.06
N LEU A 14 7.80 0.30 1.89
CA LEU A 14 6.56 0.42 1.13
C LEU A 14 6.67 -0.40 -0.16
N TYR A 15 5.64 -1.16 -0.50
CA TYR A 15 5.53 -1.84 -1.79
C TYR A 15 4.42 -1.21 -2.62
N VAL A 16 4.68 -0.90 -3.89
CA VAL A 16 3.68 -0.40 -4.82
C VAL A 16 3.36 -1.47 -5.86
N ALA A 17 2.18 -2.08 -5.72
CA ALA A 17 1.56 -2.89 -6.75
C ALA A 17 0.92 -1.96 -7.79
N SER A 18 1.49 -1.91 -8.98
CA SER A 18 0.92 -1.15 -10.08
C SER A 18 1.25 -1.80 -11.42
N GLY A 19 0.42 -1.50 -12.43
CA GLY A 19 0.79 -1.73 -13.82
C GLY A 19 1.82 -0.71 -14.30
N LYS A 20 1.81 -0.43 -15.60
CA LYS A 20 2.71 0.58 -16.17
C LYS A 20 2.24 1.97 -15.75
N ILE A 21 3.03 2.64 -14.91
CA ILE A 21 2.71 4.00 -14.46
C ILE A 21 3.09 4.97 -15.59
N TYR A 22 2.12 5.76 -16.06
CA TYR A 22 2.37 6.83 -17.02
C TYR A 22 3.33 7.86 -16.43
N ASN A 23 4.39 8.20 -17.17
CA ASN A 23 5.43 9.13 -16.74
C ASN A 23 5.95 8.85 -15.31
N ALA A 24 6.25 7.58 -15.04
CA ALA A 24 6.58 7.07 -13.72
C ALA A 24 7.67 7.89 -13.01
N GLU A 25 8.68 8.37 -13.72
CA GLU A 25 9.74 9.21 -13.17
C GLU A 25 9.16 10.47 -12.51
N LYS A 26 8.32 11.23 -13.21
CA LYS A 26 7.72 12.46 -12.68
C LYS A 26 6.80 12.19 -11.49
N TYR A 27 5.97 11.16 -11.54
CA TYR A 27 4.96 10.92 -10.51
C TYR A 27 5.46 10.11 -9.31
N MET A 28 6.49 9.29 -9.50
CA MET A 28 7.08 8.48 -8.42
C MET A 28 8.20 9.20 -7.68
N THR A 29 8.85 10.20 -8.28
CA THR A 29 9.95 10.96 -7.62
C THR A 29 9.54 11.53 -6.26
N PRO A 30 8.42 12.28 -6.13
CA PRO A 30 8.00 12.82 -4.84
C PRO A 30 7.67 11.72 -3.81
N LEU A 31 7.18 10.57 -4.27
CA LEU A 31 6.87 9.44 -3.40
C LEU A 31 8.16 8.76 -2.88
N ARG A 32 9.18 8.63 -3.73
CA ARG A 32 10.50 8.08 -3.37
C ARG A 32 11.26 8.99 -2.41
N GLU A 33 11.16 10.31 -2.58
CA GLU A 33 11.75 11.28 -1.64
C GLU A 33 11.15 11.17 -0.24
N LEU A 34 9.83 10.98 -0.15
CA LEU A 34 9.14 10.83 1.14
C LEU A 34 9.39 9.46 1.80
N PHE A 35 9.61 8.43 0.99
CA PHE A 35 9.75 7.04 1.39
C PHE A 35 10.90 6.38 0.61
N PRO A 36 12.15 6.46 1.11
CA PRO A 36 13.32 5.95 0.40
C PRO A 36 13.31 4.41 0.26
N LEU A 37 12.62 3.70 1.15
CA LEU A 37 12.46 2.24 1.13
C LEU A 37 11.27 1.79 0.24
N LEU A 38 10.96 2.56 -0.81
CA LEU A 38 9.91 2.25 -1.75
C LEU A 38 10.35 1.17 -2.74
N GLN A 39 9.65 0.05 -2.71
CA GLN A 39 9.86 -1.14 -3.53
C GLN A 39 8.77 -1.27 -4.59
N THR A 40 9.15 -1.76 -5.76
CA THR A 40 8.26 -2.15 -6.86
C THR A 40 8.57 -3.59 -7.27
N LYS A 41 7.76 -4.18 -8.15
CA LYS A 41 8.00 -5.56 -8.63
C LYS A 41 9.40 -5.74 -9.24
N GLU A 42 9.93 -4.70 -9.88
CA GLU A 42 11.27 -4.68 -10.50
C GLU A 42 12.39 -4.61 -9.47
N THR A 43 12.15 -4.07 -8.27
CA THR A 43 13.19 -3.97 -7.24
C THR A 43 13.24 -5.19 -6.33
N ILE A 44 12.12 -5.90 -6.16
CA ILE A 44 12.06 -7.11 -5.32
C ILE A 44 12.39 -8.41 -6.08
N THR A 45 12.39 -8.36 -7.42
CA THR A 45 12.54 -9.53 -8.29
C THR A 45 13.75 -9.33 -9.18
N SER A 46 14.56 -10.37 -9.40
CA SER A 46 15.67 -10.26 -10.35
C SER A 46 15.14 -10.09 -11.79
N PRO A 47 15.91 -9.49 -12.72
CA PRO A 47 15.48 -9.38 -14.12
C PRO A 47 15.20 -10.74 -14.78
N GLU A 48 15.89 -11.79 -14.34
CA GLU A 48 15.76 -13.17 -14.83
C GLU A 48 14.46 -13.80 -14.33
N GLU A 49 14.15 -13.65 -13.05
CA GLU A 49 12.88 -14.08 -12.46
C GLU A 49 11.70 -13.33 -13.09
N LEU A 50 11.84 -12.01 -13.28
CA LEU A 50 10.81 -11.17 -13.88
C LEU A 50 10.58 -11.51 -15.36
N ALA A 51 11.62 -11.96 -16.08
CA ALA A 51 11.52 -12.36 -17.48
C ALA A 51 10.53 -13.52 -17.69
N GLN A 52 10.39 -14.43 -16.72
CA GLN A 52 9.44 -15.55 -16.78
C GLN A 52 7.97 -15.10 -16.79
N PHE A 53 7.71 -13.88 -16.29
CA PHE A 53 6.38 -13.29 -16.19
C PHE A 53 6.10 -12.27 -17.31
N LYS A 54 7.11 -11.92 -18.12
CA LYS A 54 6.93 -11.01 -19.27
C LYS A 54 5.90 -11.59 -20.24
N GLY A 55 5.04 -10.71 -20.78
CA GLY A 55 3.95 -11.08 -21.68
C GLY A 55 2.71 -11.69 -21.00
N HIS A 56 2.74 -11.93 -19.69
CA HIS A 56 1.63 -12.53 -18.95
C HIS A 56 1.15 -11.61 -17.82
N SER A 57 0.22 -10.70 -18.15
CA SER A 57 -0.32 -9.71 -17.20
C SER A 57 -0.96 -10.36 -15.96
N SER A 58 -1.65 -11.48 -16.13
CA SER A 58 -2.27 -12.24 -15.03
C SER A 58 -1.24 -12.81 -14.05
N ARG A 59 -0.10 -13.28 -14.56
CA ARG A 59 0.98 -13.83 -13.70
C ARG A 59 1.73 -12.71 -12.99
N LEU A 60 1.96 -11.58 -13.65
CA LEU A 60 2.50 -10.38 -12.99
C LEU A 60 1.57 -9.88 -11.88
N ALA A 61 0.26 -9.88 -12.12
CA ALA A 61 -0.73 -9.54 -11.10
C ALA A 61 -0.74 -10.54 -9.93
N ALA A 62 -0.48 -11.83 -10.17
CA ALA A 62 -0.34 -12.82 -9.09
C ALA A 62 0.89 -12.56 -8.21
N LEU A 63 1.96 -11.99 -8.77
CA LEU A 63 3.15 -11.56 -8.04
C LEU A 63 2.82 -10.41 -7.09
N ASP A 64 2.16 -9.37 -7.62
CA ASP A 64 1.62 -8.26 -6.82
C ASP A 64 0.66 -8.76 -5.72
N TYR A 65 -0.23 -9.70 -6.06
CA TYR A 65 -1.18 -10.30 -5.13
C TYR A 65 -0.46 -10.98 -3.96
N THR A 66 0.60 -11.72 -4.23
CA THR A 66 1.34 -12.48 -3.22
C THR A 66 2.04 -11.55 -2.22
N VAL A 67 2.63 -10.45 -2.70
CA VAL A 67 3.28 -9.45 -1.85
C VAL A 67 2.24 -8.72 -1.00
N CYS A 68 1.14 -8.28 -1.60
CA CYS A 68 0.06 -7.60 -0.89
C CYS A 68 -0.71 -8.52 0.07
N LEU A 69 -0.72 -9.84 -0.13
CA LEU A 69 -1.33 -10.81 0.79
C LEU A 69 -0.49 -10.97 2.07
N ARG A 70 0.84 -10.89 1.94
CA ARG A 70 1.79 -11.08 3.04
C ARG A 70 2.19 -9.80 3.76
N SER A 71 1.84 -8.64 3.22
CA SER A 71 2.12 -7.34 3.84
C SER A 71 1.34 -7.16 5.14
N GLU A 72 1.92 -6.39 6.07
CA GLU A 72 1.28 -6.11 7.35
C GLU A 72 0.06 -5.19 7.18
N ALA A 73 0.20 -4.20 6.31
CA ALA A 73 -0.86 -3.26 5.95
C ALA A 73 -1.07 -3.26 4.44
N PHE A 74 -2.33 -3.34 4.02
CA PHE A 74 -2.72 -3.18 2.62
C PHE A 74 -3.57 -1.93 2.47
N VAL A 75 -3.24 -1.05 1.53
CA VAL A 75 -4.04 0.13 1.21
C VAL A 75 -4.45 0.05 -0.26
N MET A 76 -5.75 0.14 -0.50
CA MET A 76 -6.30 0.14 -1.85
C MET A 76 -6.76 1.55 -2.23
N THR A 77 -6.53 1.92 -3.49
CA THR A 77 -6.96 3.23 -4.01
C THR A 77 -8.25 3.14 -4.81
N GLN A 78 -8.62 1.99 -5.38
CA GLN A 78 -9.78 1.82 -6.25
C GLN A 78 -10.51 0.50 -5.98
N GLY A 79 -11.81 0.46 -6.32
CA GLY A 79 -12.66 -0.73 -6.16
C GLY A 79 -12.56 -1.67 -7.36
N SER A 80 -11.35 -2.14 -7.68
CA SER A 80 -11.16 -3.16 -8.71
C SER A 80 -11.30 -4.57 -8.12
N ASN A 81 -11.37 -5.59 -8.98
CA ASN A 81 -11.49 -6.99 -8.52
C ASN A 81 -10.29 -7.42 -7.65
N PHE A 82 -9.09 -6.89 -7.93
CA PHE A 82 -7.86 -7.26 -7.23
C PHE A 82 -7.95 -6.95 -5.72
N PRO A 83 -8.24 -5.70 -5.29
CA PRO A 83 -8.42 -5.40 -3.87
C PRO A 83 -9.54 -6.20 -3.20
N HIS A 84 -10.65 -6.47 -3.90
CA HIS A 84 -11.77 -7.24 -3.33
C HIS A 84 -11.38 -8.68 -3.00
N PHE A 85 -10.74 -9.39 -3.94
CA PHE A 85 -10.24 -10.75 -3.68
C PHE A 85 -9.17 -10.76 -2.59
N LEU A 86 -8.30 -9.76 -2.58
CA LEU A 86 -7.22 -9.69 -1.60
C LEU A 86 -7.77 -9.42 -0.19
N MET A 87 -8.77 -8.55 -0.04
CA MET A 87 -9.45 -8.31 1.23
C MET A 87 -10.01 -9.58 1.85
N GLY A 88 -10.77 -10.35 1.05
CA GLY A 88 -11.37 -11.60 1.51
C GLY A 88 -10.30 -12.61 1.93
N HIS A 89 -9.27 -12.77 1.11
CA HIS A 89 -8.20 -13.72 1.38
C HIS A 89 -7.35 -13.34 2.61
N ARG A 90 -7.03 -12.05 2.76
CA ARG A 90 -6.38 -11.51 3.96
C ARG A 90 -7.25 -11.73 5.20
N ARG A 91 -8.55 -11.47 5.13
CA ARG A 91 -9.47 -11.69 6.25
C ARG A 91 -9.53 -13.17 6.64
N TYR A 92 -9.55 -14.07 5.67
CA TYR A 92 -9.57 -15.52 5.89
C TYR A 92 -8.28 -16.02 6.54
N LEU A 93 -7.11 -15.74 5.95
CA LEU A 93 -5.82 -16.28 6.44
C LEU A 93 -5.42 -15.77 7.83
N TYR A 94 -5.74 -14.52 8.15
CA TYR A 94 -5.34 -13.90 9.41
C TYR A 94 -6.51 -13.81 10.42
N GLY A 95 -7.57 -14.59 10.23
CA GLY A 95 -8.71 -14.67 11.14
C GLY A 95 -9.37 -13.32 11.43
N GLY A 96 -9.42 -12.43 10.43
CA GLY A 96 -9.99 -11.08 10.56
C GLY A 96 -9.01 -9.97 10.97
N HIS A 97 -7.77 -10.29 11.33
CA HIS A 97 -6.82 -9.32 11.88
C HIS A 97 -5.95 -8.62 10.83
N ALA A 98 -6.13 -8.94 9.55
CA ALA A 98 -5.36 -8.35 8.47
C ALA A 98 -5.75 -6.89 8.22
N LYS A 99 -4.81 -5.98 8.45
CA LYS A 99 -5.07 -4.54 8.28
C LYS A 99 -5.23 -4.22 6.81
N THR A 100 -6.39 -3.67 6.47
CA THR A 100 -6.74 -3.24 5.12
C THR A 100 -7.39 -1.86 5.20
N ILE A 101 -6.86 -0.90 4.46
CA ILE A 101 -7.32 0.49 4.48
C ILE A 101 -7.90 0.87 3.13
N THR A 102 -9.09 1.45 3.17
CA THR A 102 -9.79 1.99 2.01
C THR A 102 -10.06 3.46 2.28
N PRO A 103 -9.22 4.38 1.77
CA PRO A 103 -9.42 5.81 1.94
C PRO A 103 -10.74 6.24 1.27
N ASP A 104 -11.53 7.03 1.99
CA ASP A 104 -12.73 7.67 1.42
C ASP A 104 -12.31 8.80 0.49
N LYS A 105 -12.40 8.56 -0.81
CA LYS A 105 -11.97 9.51 -1.84
C LYS A 105 -12.72 10.83 -1.77
N GLN A 106 -14.03 10.78 -1.48
CA GLN A 106 -14.86 11.99 -1.45
C GLN A 106 -14.40 12.91 -0.33
N LYS A 107 -14.16 12.34 0.85
CA LYS A 107 -13.61 13.09 1.99
C LYS A 107 -12.18 13.56 1.73
N MET A 108 -11.37 12.75 1.04
CA MET A 108 -9.99 13.12 0.70
C MET A 108 -9.92 14.32 -0.25
N VAL A 109 -10.78 14.39 -1.27
CA VAL A 109 -10.81 15.53 -2.20
C VAL A 109 -11.06 16.83 -1.44
N LEU A 110 -12.07 16.84 -0.56
CA LEU A 110 -12.38 18.00 0.30
C LEU A 110 -11.21 18.40 1.21
N LEU A 111 -10.43 17.43 1.70
CA LEU A 111 -9.25 17.69 2.52
C LEU A 111 -8.08 18.25 1.71
N PHE A 112 -7.89 17.80 0.47
CA PHE A 112 -6.81 18.30 -0.40
C PHE A 112 -7.13 19.66 -1.03
N ASP A 113 -8.40 20.00 -1.21
CA ASP A 113 -8.83 21.31 -1.69
C ASP A 113 -8.74 22.40 -0.59
N ASN A 114 -8.58 22.00 0.68
CA ASN A 114 -8.42 22.95 1.78
C ASN A 114 -6.97 23.47 1.84
N PRO A 115 -6.73 24.79 1.68
CA PRO A 115 -5.39 25.39 1.75
C PRO A 115 -4.72 25.21 3.11
N ASP A 116 -5.50 25.01 4.19
CA ASP A 116 -5.03 24.73 5.55
C ASP A 116 -5.13 23.24 5.91
N ILE A 117 -4.69 22.36 5.01
CA ILE A 117 -4.69 20.91 5.23
C ILE A 117 -3.98 20.48 6.52
N ARG A 118 -3.00 21.27 7.00
CA ARG A 118 -2.25 20.98 8.23
C ARG A 118 -3.12 21.05 9.49
N SER A 119 -4.03 22.03 9.59
CA SER A 119 -4.94 22.14 10.73
C SER A 119 -6.06 21.08 10.65
N ALA A 120 -6.58 20.83 9.45
CA ALA A 120 -7.58 19.77 9.24
C ALA A 120 -7.03 18.36 9.56
N LEU A 121 -5.75 18.11 9.24
CA LEU A 121 -5.08 16.87 9.62
C LEU A 121 -4.75 16.82 11.12
N SER A 122 -4.47 17.95 11.78
CA SER A 122 -4.25 17.96 13.24
C SER A 122 -5.53 17.63 14.01
N ASP A 123 -6.70 18.03 13.50
CA ASP A 123 -7.99 17.69 14.09
C ASP A 123 -8.37 16.22 13.86
N CYS A 124 -7.94 15.64 12.73
CA CYS A 124 -8.07 14.20 12.47
C CYS A 124 -6.97 13.35 13.13
N TYR A 125 -5.86 13.96 13.56
CA TYR A 125 -4.69 13.28 14.11
C TYR A 125 -5.01 12.42 15.33
N PRO A 126 -5.86 12.83 16.30
CA PRO A 126 -6.25 12.00 17.44
C PRO A 126 -6.93 10.69 17.01
N THR A 127 -7.76 10.75 15.96
CA THR A 127 -8.46 9.59 15.36
C THR A 127 -7.49 8.68 14.61
N CYS A 128 -6.52 9.26 13.90
CA CYS A 128 -5.43 8.50 13.27
C CYS A 128 -4.44 7.91 14.31
N LEU A 129 -4.25 8.57 15.45
CA LEU A 129 -3.36 8.12 16.54
C LEU A 129 -4.02 7.01 17.37
N SER A 130 -5.35 7.03 17.54
CA SER A 130 -6.09 5.91 18.14
C SER A 130 -6.02 4.69 17.24
N ALA A 131 -6.11 4.88 15.92
CA ALA A 131 -5.74 3.86 14.96
C ALA A 131 -4.28 3.42 15.17
N ARG A 132 -3.30 4.33 15.41
CA ARG A 132 -1.86 4.00 15.68
C ARG A 132 -1.67 3.03 16.84
N ARG A 133 -2.53 3.09 17.85
CA ARG A 133 -2.51 2.15 18.97
C ARG A 133 -3.08 0.79 18.57
N SER A 134 -4.13 0.72 17.74
CA SER A 134 -4.59 -0.55 17.15
C SER A 134 -3.64 -1.09 16.06
N TRP A 135 -2.81 -0.23 15.46
CA TRP A 135 -1.71 -0.61 14.57
C TRP A 135 -0.56 -1.31 15.33
N ARG A 136 -0.38 -1.09 16.64
CA ARG A 136 0.62 -1.81 17.44
C ARG A 136 0.01 -3.06 18.08
N ARG A 137 0.20 -4.21 17.41
CA ARG A 137 -0.06 -5.60 17.84
C ARG A 137 -1.52 -6.06 17.68
N PRO A 138 -1.74 -7.10 16.87
CA PRO A 138 -1.44 -8.47 17.28
C PRO A 138 -0.16 -9.01 16.62
N GLU A 139 0.53 -9.94 17.28
CA GLU A 139 1.63 -10.68 16.67
C GLU A 139 1.13 -11.37 15.39
N PHE A 140 1.53 -10.87 14.22
CA PHE A 140 1.43 -11.60 12.96
C PHE A 140 2.43 -12.76 13.00
N ARG A 141 2.14 -13.82 13.78
CA ARG A 141 2.99 -15.02 13.92
C ARG A 141 3.25 -15.75 12.61
N HIS A 142 2.43 -15.51 11.59
CA HIS A 142 2.47 -16.22 10.31
C HIS A 142 3.11 -15.43 9.16
N VAL A 143 3.51 -14.17 9.36
CA VAL A 143 4.18 -13.39 8.31
C VAL A 143 5.67 -13.73 8.31
N LYS A 144 6.17 -14.32 7.21
CA LYS A 144 7.60 -14.62 7.03
C LYS A 144 8.44 -13.36 7.27
N SER A 145 9.61 -13.53 7.87
CA SER A 145 10.45 -12.43 8.37
C SER A 145 10.72 -11.30 7.37
N GLY A 146 10.80 -11.59 6.07
CA GLY A 146 11.05 -10.60 5.01
C GLY A 146 9.87 -9.67 4.67
N TYR A 147 8.66 -9.94 5.16
CA TYR A 147 7.47 -9.10 4.91
C TYR A 147 6.98 -8.35 6.17
N ARG A 148 7.71 -8.47 7.28
CA ARG A 148 7.44 -7.69 8.50
C ARG A 148 7.76 -6.22 8.22
N HIS A 149 6.87 -5.31 8.64
CA HIS A 149 6.96 -3.85 8.38
C HIS A 149 6.76 -3.42 6.93
N LEU A 150 6.29 -4.32 6.05
CA LEU A 150 5.92 -3.96 4.68
C LEU A 150 4.47 -3.45 4.64
N ALA A 151 4.28 -2.21 4.19
CA ALA A 151 2.98 -1.69 3.80
C ALA A 151 2.87 -1.71 2.27
N SER A 152 1.79 -2.28 1.74
CA SER A 152 1.60 -2.44 0.30
C SER A 152 0.42 -1.63 -0.22
N PHE A 153 0.58 -1.04 -1.40
CA PHE A 153 -0.37 -0.13 -2.02
C PHE A 153 -0.72 -0.62 -3.40
N HIS A 154 -2.01 -0.69 -3.72
CA HIS A 154 -2.46 -0.97 -5.08
C HIS A 154 -2.81 0.34 -5.81
N LEU A 155 -2.09 0.62 -6.89
CA LEU A 155 -2.38 1.69 -7.85
C LEU A 155 -2.90 1.05 -9.13
N ASP A 156 -4.19 1.27 -9.41
CA ASP A 156 -4.76 0.90 -10.71
C ASP A 156 -4.05 1.69 -11.81
N SER A 157 -3.34 0.96 -12.67
CA SER A 157 -2.93 1.43 -13.99
C SER A 157 -4.11 1.10 -14.90
N GLN A 158 -4.97 2.10 -15.13
CA GLN A 158 -5.88 2.03 -16.27
C GLN A 158 -5.06 2.38 -17.51
N PHE A 159 -4.88 1.36 -18.37
CA PHE A 159 -4.22 1.36 -19.67
C PHE A 159 -2.68 1.40 -19.67
#